data_AF-A0A944STE3-F1
#
_entry.id   AF-A0A944STE3-F1
#
_cell.length_a   1.000
_cell.length_b   1.000
_cell.length_c   1.000
_cell.angle_alpha   90.00
_cell.angle_beta   90.00
_cell.angle_gamma   90.00
#
_symmetry.space_group_name_H-M   'P 1'
#
loop_
_entity.id
_entity.type
_entity.pdbx_description
1 polymer ?
#
loop_
_entity_poly.entity_id
_entity_poly.type
_entity_poly.pdbx_seq_one_letter_code
_entity_poly.pdbx_strand_id
1 'polypeptide(L)'
;MAVHSPKIQPGVTVENDFFGINIAPAADPQVDDFIIERLQELGLQHVRMNFTYDSLDGHAERLLQKVIAADFKVLLDLIPPFEDAKTFTMAAQQRWIDFLNTIAEKYGDKVMCIEIGSTPNRGRWSGFEPADYLIAWRIANEQLKPLGITLAGPNVSDFEPLCSIQLLSEMQLQGNVPDIYTNNLFVERVIEPEAFDHRVLGRAMTNVLKLNLVKKARVLKAIGHDYGVDNIICTYKCWSSKRLRRWTVAPERKKLDYLIRYLVIAATTGALGKVYWGPLICSRDGLINDGSTGYPVIDNVTFYKQIRGDLSDFEIREAFYAYANIIKLLSGATCTQAVNADKGFHHFIFDTKEGKQLHIAWTTDRGCINADLLYTKAQLEQCQVIDALGEVIEEEILSFT
;
A
#
# COMPACT_ATOMS: atom_id res chain seq x y z
N MET A 1 24.11 -9.22 2.94
CA MET A 1 22.98 -8.55 3.63
C MET A 1 23.56 -7.43 4.48
N ALA A 2 23.41 -6.18 4.05
CA ALA A 2 23.76 -5.04 4.88
C ALA A 2 23.01 -5.10 6.22
N VAL A 3 23.68 -4.71 7.31
CA VAL A 3 23.13 -4.69 8.67
C VAL A 3 22.19 -3.48 8.78
N HIS A 4 21.00 -3.57 8.20
CA HIS A 4 20.00 -2.52 8.33
C HIS A 4 19.44 -2.48 9.75
N SER A 5 19.37 -1.28 10.31
CA SER A 5 18.78 -1.04 11.62
C SER A 5 17.26 -1.23 11.59
N PRO A 6 16.67 -1.88 12.62
CA PRO A 6 15.22 -1.95 12.80
C PRO A 6 14.64 -0.67 13.44
N LYS A 7 15.48 0.28 13.85
CA LYS A 7 15.07 1.52 14.52
C LYS A 7 14.83 2.64 13.52
N ILE A 8 13.86 3.49 13.81
CA ILE A 8 13.58 4.70 13.02
C ILE A 8 14.55 5.80 13.44
N GLN A 9 14.91 6.66 12.50
CA GLN A 9 15.73 7.85 12.75
C GLN A 9 14.87 9.10 12.46
N PRO A 10 15.05 10.20 13.21
CA PRO A 10 14.37 11.46 12.95
C PRO A 10 14.90 12.12 11.67
N GLY A 11 14.19 13.16 11.20
CA GLY A 11 14.55 13.98 10.06
C GLY A 11 13.91 13.55 8.73
N VAL A 12 12.91 12.67 8.77
CA VAL A 12 12.18 12.22 7.57
C VAL A 12 10.93 13.06 7.37
N THR A 13 10.80 13.67 6.20
CA THR A 13 9.57 14.33 5.74
C THR A 13 8.64 13.31 5.13
N VAL A 14 7.36 13.37 5.52
CA VAL A 14 6.29 12.60 4.88
C VAL A 14 5.82 13.40 3.67
N GLU A 15 6.14 12.93 2.48
CA GLU A 15 5.75 13.61 1.24
C GLU A 15 4.23 13.69 1.11
N ASN A 16 3.73 14.78 0.49
CA ASN A 16 2.30 14.96 0.27
C ASN A 16 1.66 13.85 -0.58
N ASP A 17 2.48 13.19 -1.41
CA ASP A 17 2.08 12.12 -2.30
C ASP A 17 2.30 10.72 -1.68
N PHE A 18 2.67 10.60 -0.41
CA PHE A 18 3.00 9.30 0.21
C PHE A 18 1.81 8.33 0.27
N PHE A 19 0.58 8.85 0.37
CA PHE A 19 -0.62 8.06 0.56
C PHE A 19 -1.35 7.81 -0.77
N GLY A 20 -1.71 6.56 -1.03
CA GLY A 20 -2.56 6.18 -2.15
C GLY A 20 -3.53 5.05 -1.80
N ILE A 21 -4.48 4.76 -2.69
CA ILE A 21 -5.44 3.67 -2.47
C ILE A 21 -5.76 2.89 -3.75
N ASN A 22 -6.11 1.61 -3.60
CA ASN A 22 -6.53 0.76 -4.71
C ASN A 22 -8.03 0.89 -4.97
N ILE A 23 -8.42 1.11 -6.23
CA ILE A 23 -9.81 1.22 -6.68
C ILE A 23 -10.13 0.16 -7.74
N ALA A 24 -11.43 -0.12 -7.92
CA ALA A 24 -11.93 -1.02 -8.95
C ALA A 24 -13.28 -0.52 -9.47
N PRO A 25 -13.66 -0.89 -10.71
CA PRO A 25 -14.93 -0.49 -11.29
C PRO A 25 -16.11 -1.26 -10.70
N ALA A 26 -17.31 -0.73 -10.88
CA ALA A 26 -18.56 -1.48 -10.74
C ALA A 26 -19.36 -1.41 -12.04
N ALA A 27 -20.34 -2.29 -12.20
CA ALA A 27 -21.24 -2.23 -13.36
C ALA A 27 -22.03 -0.90 -13.37
N ASP A 28 -22.58 -0.52 -12.20
CA ASP A 28 -23.31 0.73 -11.99
C ASP A 28 -22.38 1.96 -12.11
N PRO A 29 -22.61 2.86 -13.09
CA PRO A 29 -21.83 4.09 -13.25
C PRO A 29 -21.90 5.06 -12.05
N GLN A 30 -22.96 5.00 -11.23
CA GLN A 30 -23.07 5.86 -10.04
C GLN A 30 -22.01 5.54 -8.99
N VAL A 31 -21.51 4.30 -8.97
CA VAL A 31 -20.40 3.91 -8.11
C VAL A 31 -19.12 4.68 -8.47
N ASP A 32 -18.94 5.07 -9.74
CA ASP A 32 -17.79 5.86 -10.12
C ASP A 32 -17.87 7.26 -9.49
N ASP A 33 -19.05 7.90 -9.45
CA ASP A 33 -19.24 9.19 -8.74
C ASP A 33 -18.97 9.04 -7.25
N PHE A 34 -19.50 7.98 -6.64
CA PHE A 34 -19.26 7.68 -5.24
C PHE A 34 -17.76 7.48 -4.95
N ILE A 35 -17.02 6.78 -5.82
CA ILE A 35 -15.57 6.62 -5.66
C ILE A 35 -14.88 7.98 -5.68
N ILE A 36 -15.19 8.86 -6.65
CA ILE A 36 -14.57 10.19 -6.73
C ILE A 36 -14.85 11.00 -5.47
N GLU A 37 -16.11 11.03 -5.00
CA GLU A 37 -16.49 11.73 -3.77
C GLU A 37 -15.70 11.23 -2.56
N ARG A 38 -15.61 9.90 -2.39
CA ARG A 38 -14.87 9.29 -1.26
C ARG A 38 -13.36 9.54 -1.36
N LEU A 39 -12.78 9.55 -2.56
CA LEU A 39 -11.37 9.88 -2.76
C LEU A 39 -11.06 11.34 -2.41
N GLN A 40 -11.96 12.26 -2.77
CA GLN A 40 -11.87 13.68 -2.41
C GLN A 40 -12.02 13.87 -0.89
N GLU A 41 -12.94 13.15 -0.25
CA GLU A 41 -13.13 13.17 1.20
C GLU A 41 -11.89 12.66 1.96
N LEU A 42 -11.21 11.63 1.44
CA LEU A 42 -9.93 11.16 1.98
C LEU A 42 -8.79 12.20 1.80
N GLY A 43 -8.95 13.19 0.93
CA GLY A 43 -7.89 14.14 0.56
C GLY A 43 -6.74 13.47 -0.20
N LEU A 44 -7.00 12.38 -0.92
CA LEU A 44 -5.99 11.64 -1.68
C LEU A 44 -5.73 12.29 -3.05
N GLN A 45 -4.54 12.05 -3.57
CA GLN A 45 -4.16 12.41 -4.95
C GLN A 45 -3.80 11.18 -5.80
N HIS A 46 -3.44 10.06 -5.18
CA HIS A 46 -2.92 8.89 -5.86
C HIS A 46 -3.87 7.70 -5.77
N VAL A 47 -4.16 7.11 -6.92
CA VAL A 47 -4.95 5.88 -7.01
C VAL A 47 -4.19 4.83 -7.81
N ARG A 48 -4.37 3.57 -7.43
CA ARG A 48 -3.92 2.42 -8.20
C ARG A 48 -5.12 1.67 -8.73
N MET A 49 -5.07 1.32 -10.01
CA MET A 49 -6.16 0.61 -10.68
C MET A 49 -5.61 -0.50 -11.55
N ASN A 50 -6.22 -1.67 -11.46
CA ASN A 50 -5.92 -2.81 -12.33
C ASN A 50 -6.63 -2.68 -13.68
N PHE A 51 -5.96 -3.10 -14.75
CA PHE A 51 -6.47 -3.04 -16.12
C PHE A 51 -6.00 -4.25 -16.94
N THR A 52 -6.86 -4.74 -17.83
CA THR A 52 -6.59 -5.89 -18.71
C THR A 52 -7.31 -5.72 -20.05
N TYR A 53 -7.26 -6.70 -20.94
CA TYR A 53 -7.85 -6.62 -22.28
C TYR A 53 -9.35 -6.30 -22.22
N ASP A 54 -10.08 -7.02 -21.35
CA ASP A 54 -11.52 -6.84 -21.13
C ASP A 54 -11.89 -5.54 -20.41
N SER A 55 -10.90 -4.71 -20.05
CA SER A 55 -11.14 -3.41 -19.43
C SER A 55 -11.47 -2.33 -20.46
N LEU A 56 -11.00 -2.49 -21.69
CA LEU A 56 -11.30 -1.60 -22.81
C LEU A 56 -12.80 -1.63 -23.14
N ASP A 57 -13.34 -0.46 -23.42
CA ASP A 57 -14.74 -0.16 -23.71
C ASP A 57 -15.71 -0.65 -22.60
N GLY A 58 -15.17 -0.92 -21.41
CA GLY A 58 -15.89 -1.48 -20.27
C GLY A 58 -15.95 -0.54 -19.06
N HIS A 59 -16.42 -1.09 -17.93
CA HIS A 59 -16.55 -0.35 -16.67
C HIS A 59 -15.22 0.16 -16.13
N ALA A 60 -14.15 -0.60 -16.36
CA ALA A 60 -12.80 -0.21 -15.96
C ALA A 60 -12.31 1.02 -16.72
N GLU A 61 -12.45 1.07 -18.05
CA GLU A 61 -12.08 2.24 -18.84
C GLU A 61 -12.91 3.47 -18.46
N ARG A 62 -14.22 3.29 -18.23
CA ARG A 62 -15.12 4.36 -17.75
C ARG A 62 -14.63 4.97 -16.43
N LEU A 63 -14.31 4.14 -15.44
CA LEU A 63 -13.79 4.62 -14.15
C LEU A 63 -12.41 5.29 -14.33
N LEU A 64 -11.51 4.69 -15.13
CA LEU A 64 -10.17 5.24 -15.40
C LEU A 64 -10.26 6.66 -15.98
N GLN A 65 -11.11 6.86 -16.99
CA GLN A 65 -11.33 8.18 -17.59
C GLN A 65 -11.85 9.18 -16.57
N LYS A 66 -12.75 8.76 -15.67
CA LYS A 66 -13.33 9.62 -14.64
C LYS A 66 -12.30 10.04 -13.59
N VAL A 67 -11.44 9.13 -13.12
CA VAL A 67 -10.39 9.48 -12.14
C VAL A 67 -9.32 10.39 -12.76
N ILE A 68 -8.96 10.18 -14.03
CA ILE A 68 -8.05 11.06 -14.76
C ILE A 68 -8.68 12.44 -14.92
N ALA A 69 -9.94 12.52 -15.32
CA ALA A 69 -10.66 13.79 -15.48
C ALA A 69 -10.83 14.56 -14.16
N ALA A 70 -10.81 13.85 -13.03
CA ALA A 70 -10.81 14.44 -11.69
C ALA A 70 -9.39 14.73 -11.15
N ASP A 71 -8.37 14.75 -12.01
CA ASP A 71 -6.97 15.07 -11.72
C ASP A 71 -6.24 14.11 -10.75
N PHE A 72 -6.77 12.92 -10.50
CA PHE A 72 -6.06 11.91 -9.74
C PHE A 72 -4.85 11.37 -10.52
N LYS A 73 -3.74 11.17 -9.81
CA LYS A 73 -2.53 10.54 -10.33
C LYS A 73 -2.70 9.02 -10.29
N VAL A 74 -2.85 8.42 -11.46
CA VAL A 74 -3.14 6.99 -11.61
C VAL A 74 -1.84 6.19 -11.80
N LEU A 75 -1.61 5.20 -10.94
CA LEU A 75 -0.75 4.07 -11.24
C LEU A 75 -1.62 2.99 -11.88
N LEU A 76 -1.43 2.76 -13.19
CA LEU A 76 -2.22 1.80 -13.94
C LEU A 76 -1.47 0.46 -13.99
N ASP A 77 -2.00 -0.55 -13.31
CA ASP A 77 -1.42 -1.90 -13.32
C ASP A 77 -2.01 -2.73 -14.45
N LEU A 78 -1.16 -3.05 -15.44
CA LEU A 78 -1.52 -3.82 -16.61
C LEU A 78 -1.15 -5.29 -16.42
N ILE A 79 -2.14 -6.17 -16.53
CA ILE A 79 -1.93 -7.62 -16.47
C ILE A 79 -2.71 -8.31 -17.61
N PRO A 80 -2.10 -9.26 -18.34
CA PRO A 80 -2.86 -10.08 -19.27
C PRO A 80 -3.89 -10.95 -18.52
N PRO A 81 -4.98 -11.37 -19.17
CA PRO A 81 -5.91 -12.34 -18.59
C PRO A 81 -5.19 -13.60 -18.10
N PHE A 82 -5.69 -14.22 -17.03
CA PHE A 82 -5.02 -15.31 -16.34
C PHE A 82 -4.56 -16.46 -17.27
N GLU A 83 -5.40 -16.90 -18.21
CA GLU A 83 -5.06 -17.99 -19.13
C GLU A 83 -3.96 -17.58 -20.15
N ASP A 84 -3.93 -16.31 -20.53
CA ASP A 84 -2.87 -15.75 -21.37
C ASP A 84 -1.56 -15.66 -20.59
N ALA A 85 -1.61 -15.18 -19.33
CA ALA A 85 -0.45 -15.11 -18.45
C ALA A 85 0.17 -16.48 -18.17
N LYS A 86 -0.68 -17.51 -18.03
CA LYS A 86 -0.30 -18.88 -17.66
C LYS A 86 0.44 -19.65 -18.73
N THR A 87 0.16 -19.35 -20.00
CA THR A 87 0.79 -20.07 -21.13
C THR A 87 1.71 -19.18 -21.95
N PHE A 88 1.46 -17.86 -21.91
CA PHE A 88 2.18 -16.78 -22.56
C PHE A 88 2.78 -17.11 -23.94
N THR A 89 1.99 -17.84 -24.73
CA THR A 89 2.35 -18.28 -26.09
C THR A 89 2.63 -17.09 -27.01
N MET A 90 3.21 -17.33 -28.19
CA MET A 90 3.42 -16.26 -29.20
C MET A 90 2.14 -15.49 -29.52
N ALA A 91 0.98 -16.15 -29.56
CA ALA A 91 -0.30 -15.49 -29.77
C ALA A 91 -0.72 -14.61 -28.58
N ALA A 92 -0.46 -15.05 -27.34
CA ALA A 92 -0.70 -14.24 -26.15
C ALA A 92 0.26 -13.06 -26.07
N GLN A 93 1.52 -13.23 -26.48
CA GLN A 93 2.51 -12.15 -26.60
C GLN A 93 2.09 -11.11 -27.63
N GLN A 94 1.55 -11.51 -28.79
CA GLN A 94 1.03 -10.56 -29.76
C GLN A 94 -0.16 -9.78 -29.21
N ARG A 95 -1.12 -10.44 -28.54
CA ARG A 95 -2.22 -9.75 -27.86
C ARG A 95 -1.73 -8.76 -26.80
N TRP A 96 -0.67 -9.14 -26.07
CA TRP A 96 -0.03 -8.27 -25.09
C TRP A 96 0.57 -7.03 -25.74
N ILE A 97 1.28 -7.18 -26.87
CA ILE A 97 1.82 -6.06 -27.66
C ILE A 97 0.68 -5.13 -28.12
N ASP A 98 -0.35 -5.69 -28.74
CA ASP A 98 -1.48 -4.91 -29.28
C ASP A 98 -2.19 -4.11 -28.17
N PHE A 99 -2.37 -4.74 -27.00
CA PHE A 99 -2.93 -4.11 -25.83
C PHE A 99 -2.04 -2.98 -25.30
N LEU A 100 -0.74 -3.23 -25.13
CA LEU A 100 0.21 -2.20 -24.65
C LEU A 100 0.22 -0.98 -25.56
N ASN A 101 0.24 -1.18 -26.87
CA ASN A 101 0.20 -0.10 -27.85
C ASN A 101 -1.11 0.71 -27.76
N THR A 102 -2.23 0.02 -27.57
CA THR A 102 -3.54 0.67 -27.36
C THR A 102 -3.54 1.52 -26.08
N ILE A 103 -2.98 1.01 -24.97
CA ILE A 103 -2.91 1.75 -23.70
C ILE A 103 -1.95 2.93 -23.82
N ALA A 104 -0.80 2.76 -24.47
CA ALA A 104 0.16 3.82 -24.68
C ALA A 104 -0.46 4.99 -25.46
N GLU A 105 -1.18 4.70 -26.55
CA GLU A 105 -1.87 5.71 -27.37
C GLU A 105 -2.97 6.43 -26.58
N LYS A 106 -3.80 5.70 -25.85
CA LYS A 106 -4.96 6.30 -25.16
C LYS A 106 -4.60 7.02 -23.86
N TYR A 107 -3.63 6.49 -23.10
CA TYR A 107 -3.42 6.83 -21.69
C TYR A 107 -1.96 7.07 -21.29
N GLY A 108 -0.98 6.83 -22.17
CA GLY A 108 0.45 6.86 -21.80
C GLY A 108 0.92 8.17 -21.16
N ASP A 109 0.38 9.31 -21.58
CA ASP A 109 0.69 10.65 -21.07
C ASP A 109 -0.29 11.14 -19.98
N LYS A 110 -1.35 10.37 -19.69
CA LYS A 110 -2.42 10.72 -18.74
C LYS A 110 -2.28 10.03 -17.39
N VAL A 111 -1.53 8.94 -17.33
CA VAL A 111 -1.26 8.20 -16.10
C VAL A 111 0.10 8.60 -15.52
N MET A 112 0.26 8.44 -14.20
CA MET A 112 1.53 8.75 -13.53
C MET A 112 2.61 7.73 -13.91
N CYS A 113 2.27 6.45 -13.90
CA CYS A 113 3.12 5.38 -14.40
C CYS A 113 2.29 4.13 -14.71
N ILE A 114 2.92 3.21 -15.42
CA ILE A 114 2.35 1.90 -15.74
C ILE A 114 3.09 0.84 -14.95
N GLU A 115 2.38 0.10 -14.11
CA GLU A 115 2.90 -1.11 -13.46
C GLU A 115 2.63 -2.31 -14.38
N ILE A 116 3.63 -3.19 -14.53
CA ILE A 116 3.52 -4.35 -15.42
C ILE A 116 3.44 -5.63 -14.61
N GLY A 117 2.30 -6.30 -14.75
CA GLY A 117 1.98 -7.52 -14.04
C GLY A 117 1.85 -7.32 -12.54
N SER A 118 1.39 -8.37 -11.86
CA SER A 118 1.23 -8.33 -10.42
C SER A 118 1.52 -9.68 -9.78
N THR A 119 2.19 -9.68 -8.63
CA THR A 119 2.47 -10.87 -7.82
C THR A 119 3.10 -12.05 -8.59
N PRO A 120 4.19 -11.85 -9.37
CA PRO A 120 4.80 -12.92 -10.17
C PRO A 120 5.33 -14.09 -9.31
N ASN A 121 5.55 -13.86 -8.02
CA ASN A 121 5.89 -14.90 -7.03
C ASN A 121 4.68 -15.69 -6.50
N ARG A 122 3.49 -15.49 -7.09
CA ARG A 122 2.23 -16.12 -6.73
C ARG A 122 1.52 -16.60 -8.01
N GLY A 123 2.13 -17.53 -8.75
CA GLY A 123 1.60 -18.02 -10.04
C GLY A 123 0.14 -18.50 -10.04
N ARG A 124 -0.38 -19.00 -8.91
CA ARG A 124 -1.80 -19.35 -8.77
C ARG A 124 -2.76 -18.15 -8.85
N TRP A 125 -2.27 -16.94 -8.63
CA TRP A 125 -3.05 -15.71 -8.72
C TRP A 125 -2.72 -14.94 -9.99
N SER A 126 -1.44 -14.77 -10.30
CA SER A 126 -0.98 -14.00 -11.45
C SER A 126 -1.11 -14.74 -12.78
N GLY A 127 -1.19 -16.07 -12.75
CA GLY A 127 -1.07 -16.93 -13.92
C GLY A 127 0.40 -17.13 -14.34
N PHE A 128 1.25 -16.12 -14.19
CA PHE A 128 2.64 -16.17 -14.62
C PHE A 128 3.49 -17.24 -13.93
N GLU A 129 4.28 -17.94 -14.74
CA GLU A 129 5.58 -18.46 -14.32
C GLU A 129 6.63 -17.33 -14.36
N PRO A 130 7.72 -17.39 -13.55
CA PRO A 130 8.71 -16.31 -13.49
C PRO A 130 9.34 -15.95 -14.85
N ALA A 131 9.58 -16.95 -15.71
CA ALA A 131 10.15 -16.73 -17.04
C ALA A 131 9.17 -15.99 -17.97
N ASP A 132 7.89 -16.36 -17.95
CA ASP A 132 6.84 -15.73 -18.77
C ASP A 132 6.61 -14.28 -18.33
N TYR A 133 6.65 -14.02 -17.02
CA TYR A 133 6.62 -12.67 -16.48
C TYR A 133 7.77 -11.80 -17.03
N LEU A 134 9.00 -12.33 -17.06
CA LEU A 134 10.15 -11.60 -17.58
C LEU A 134 10.04 -11.33 -19.10
N ILE A 135 9.43 -12.24 -19.86
CA ILE A 135 9.12 -11.99 -21.27
C ILE A 135 8.07 -10.88 -21.40
N ALA A 136 6.99 -10.91 -20.61
CA ALA A 136 5.96 -9.88 -20.60
C ALA A 136 6.53 -8.51 -20.23
N TRP A 137 7.43 -8.46 -19.24
CA TRP A 137 8.17 -7.28 -18.82
C TRP A 137 9.04 -6.73 -19.94
N ARG A 138 9.84 -7.58 -20.59
CA ARG A 138 10.70 -7.17 -21.71
C ARG A 138 9.87 -6.57 -22.85
N ILE A 139 8.78 -7.22 -23.24
CA ILE A 139 7.87 -6.70 -24.26
C ILE A 139 7.32 -5.33 -23.85
N ALA A 140 6.85 -5.18 -22.61
CA ALA A 140 6.35 -3.90 -22.11
C ALA A 140 7.43 -2.80 -22.14
N ASN A 141 8.67 -3.13 -21.77
CA ASN A 141 9.79 -2.20 -21.85
C ASN A 141 10.05 -1.76 -23.30
N GLU A 142 10.13 -2.70 -24.24
CA GLU A 142 10.34 -2.44 -25.67
C GLU A 142 9.23 -1.57 -26.28
N GLN A 143 7.97 -1.76 -25.89
CA GLN A 143 6.85 -0.98 -26.43
C GLN A 143 6.70 0.40 -25.76
N LEU A 144 6.86 0.48 -24.44
CA LEU A 144 6.45 1.67 -23.66
C LEU A 144 7.60 2.62 -23.36
N LYS A 145 8.83 2.13 -23.12
CA LYS A 145 9.96 3.00 -22.77
C LYS A 145 10.35 4.00 -23.86
N PRO A 146 10.37 3.65 -25.16
CA PRO A 146 10.68 4.61 -26.22
C PRO A 146 9.70 5.78 -26.28
N LEU A 147 8.49 5.62 -25.72
CA LEU A 147 7.45 6.65 -25.64
C LEU A 147 7.58 7.55 -24.40
N GLY A 148 8.61 7.35 -23.58
CA GLY A 148 8.83 8.13 -22.34
C GLY A 148 7.91 7.73 -21.18
N ILE A 149 7.20 6.60 -21.29
CA ILE A 149 6.30 6.13 -20.24
C ILE A 149 7.12 5.54 -19.08
N THR A 150 6.79 5.97 -17.86
CA THR A 150 7.41 5.48 -16.63
C THR A 150 6.89 4.08 -16.30
N LEU A 151 7.79 3.12 -16.09
CA LEU A 151 7.45 1.73 -15.80
C LEU A 151 7.75 1.35 -14.35
N ALA A 152 6.80 0.67 -13.73
CA ALA A 152 6.88 0.19 -12.36
C ALA A 152 6.76 -1.34 -12.31
N GLY A 153 7.50 -1.99 -11.40
CA GLY A 153 7.50 -3.45 -11.25
C GLY A 153 8.53 -3.93 -10.22
N PRO A 154 8.60 -5.22 -9.89
CA PRO A 154 7.79 -6.33 -10.40
C PRO A 154 6.58 -6.71 -9.54
N ASN A 155 6.17 -5.87 -8.59
CA ASN A 155 5.02 -6.12 -7.72
C ASN A 155 5.12 -7.45 -6.94
N VAL A 156 6.30 -7.78 -6.42
CA VAL A 156 6.49 -9.00 -5.61
C VAL A 156 5.61 -8.92 -4.36
N SER A 157 4.84 -9.98 -4.09
CA SER A 157 3.98 -10.05 -2.90
C SER A 157 4.74 -10.52 -1.67
N ASP A 158 4.39 -9.98 -0.51
CA ASP A 158 5.04 -10.25 0.78
C ASP A 158 6.53 -9.81 0.80
N PHE A 159 7.19 -10.01 1.94
CA PHE A 159 8.62 -9.80 2.08
C PHE A 159 9.40 -11.02 1.56
N GLU A 160 9.64 -11.05 0.24
CA GLU A 160 10.41 -12.09 -0.44
C GLU A 160 11.64 -11.50 -1.16
N PRO A 161 12.68 -11.11 -0.40
CA PRO A 161 13.85 -10.41 -0.95
C PRO A 161 14.60 -11.24 -2.01
N LEU A 162 14.64 -12.57 -1.88
CA LEU A 162 15.32 -13.42 -2.86
C LEU A 162 14.62 -13.42 -4.23
N CYS A 163 13.28 -13.41 -4.24
CA CYS A 163 12.52 -13.30 -5.49
C CYS A 163 12.73 -11.92 -6.13
N SER A 164 12.76 -10.87 -5.30
CA SER A 164 13.00 -9.50 -5.77
C SER A 164 14.40 -9.36 -6.39
N ILE A 165 15.43 -9.90 -5.73
CA ILE A 165 16.81 -9.98 -6.22
C ILE A 165 16.85 -10.72 -7.56
N GLN A 166 16.21 -11.89 -7.66
CA GLN A 166 16.21 -12.69 -8.88
C GLN A 166 15.59 -11.93 -10.07
N LEU A 167 14.42 -11.32 -9.88
CA LEU A 167 13.72 -10.60 -10.94
C LEU A 167 14.47 -9.33 -11.35
N LEU A 168 14.91 -8.51 -10.38
CA LEU A 168 15.63 -7.27 -10.67
C LEU A 168 17.01 -7.54 -11.31
N SER A 169 17.70 -8.60 -10.88
CA SER A 169 18.97 -9.01 -11.50
C SER A 169 18.78 -9.39 -12.96
N GLU A 170 17.74 -10.15 -13.29
CA GLU A 170 17.46 -10.55 -14.67
C GLU A 170 17.06 -9.34 -15.53
N MET A 171 16.24 -8.44 -14.99
CA MET A 171 15.91 -7.18 -15.67
C MET A 171 17.15 -6.30 -15.91
N GLN A 172 18.07 -6.24 -14.95
CA GLN A 172 19.33 -5.50 -15.10
C GLN A 172 20.23 -6.11 -16.16
N LEU A 173 20.34 -7.44 -16.21
CA LEU A 173 21.10 -8.15 -17.24
C LEU A 173 20.55 -7.88 -18.65
N GLN A 174 19.23 -7.71 -18.78
CA GLN A 174 18.56 -7.36 -20.04
C GLN A 174 18.54 -5.86 -20.34
N GLY A 175 19.09 -5.02 -19.44
CA GLY A 175 19.12 -3.56 -19.61
C GLY A 175 17.75 -2.89 -19.47
N ASN A 176 16.79 -3.53 -18.81
CA ASN A 176 15.38 -3.10 -18.79
C ASN A 176 14.81 -2.97 -17.35
N VAL A 177 15.61 -2.56 -16.36
CA VAL A 177 15.15 -2.32 -14.98
C VAL A 177 13.96 -1.34 -14.91
N PRO A 178 13.05 -1.48 -13.92
CA PRO A 178 11.95 -0.54 -13.73
C PRO A 178 12.46 0.85 -13.31
N ASP A 179 11.68 1.89 -13.59
CA ASP A 179 11.91 3.22 -13.00
C ASP A 179 11.52 3.24 -11.52
N ILE A 180 10.52 2.43 -11.17
CA ILE A 180 9.95 2.35 -9.84
C ILE A 180 9.89 0.88 -9.40
N TYR A 181 10.57 0.55 -8.32
CA TYR A 181 10.51 -0.77 -7.72
C TYR A 181 9.21 -0.92 -6.91
N THR A 182 8.35 -1.87 -7.29
CA THR A 182 7.08 -2.13 -6.58
C THR A 182 7.07 -3.45 -5.82
N ASN A 183 6.44 -3.43 -4.65
CA ASN A 183 6.26 -4.59 -3.77
C ASN A 183 4.93 -4.47 -2.99
N ASN A 184 4.35 -5.60 -2.58
CA ASN A 184 3.21 -5.60 -1.65
C ASN A 184 3.70 -5.99 -0.25
N LEU A 185 4.17 -4.99 0.52
CA LEU A 185 4.90 -5.22 1.77
C LEU A 185 3.95 -5.58 2.93
N PHE A 186 3.57 -6.86 2.99
CA PHE A 186 2.76 -7.39 4.07
C PHE A 186 3.55 -7.69 5.35
N VAL A 187 2.86 -7.41 6.46
CA VAL A 187 3.25 -7.74 7.84
C VAL A 187 2.07 -8.29 8.65
N GLU A 188 0.94 -8.57 7.99
CA GLU A 188 -0.31 -8.98 8.67
C GLU A 188 -0.18 -10.33 9.40
N ARG A 189 0.79 -11.18 9.02
CA ARG A 189 1.01 -12.50 9.65
C ARG A 189 1.65 -12.43 11.03
N VAL A 190 2.21 -11.27 11.40
CA VAL A 190 2.74 -10.99 12.73
C VAL A 190 1.76 -10.17 13.59
N ILE A 191 0.54 -9.96 13.06
CA ILE A 191 -0.57 -9.24 13.68
C ILE A 191 -0.29 -7.74 13.79
N GLU A 192 0.63 -7.36 14.66
CA GLU A 192 1.03 -5.97 14.91
C GLU A 192 2.10 -5.51 13.89
N PRO A 193 1.96 -4.32 13.27
CA PRO A 193 2.92 -3.80 12.27
C PRO A 193 4.38 -3.74 12.73
N GLU A 194 4.60 -3.44 14.00
CA GLU A 194 5.89 -3.25 14.66
C GLU A 194 6.60 -4.55 15.04
N ALA A 195 5.87 -5.68 15.09
CA ALA A 195 6.39 -6.93 15.60
C ALA A 195 7.54 -7.49 14.74
N PHE A 196 8.51 -8.14 15.40
CA PHE A 196 9.55 -8.87 14.69
C PHE A 196 8.97 -10.11 14.00
N ASP A 197 9.33 -10.29 12.74
CA ASP A 197 8.78 -11.34 11.91
C ASP A 197 9.46 -12.69 12.13
N HIS A 198 8.81 -13.49 12.95
CA HIS A 198 9.18 -14.87 13.23
C HIS A 198 8.85 -15.86 12.11
N ARG A 199 8.13 -15.44 11.06
CA ARG A 199 7.74 -16.28 9.93
C ARG A 199 8.78 -16.36 8.84
N VAL A 200 9.76 -15.45 8.80
CA VAL A 200 10.79 -15.43 7.75
C VAL A 200 11.79 -16.57 7.94
N LEU A 201 12.36 -16.73 9.14
CA LEU A 201 13.38 -17.75 9.45
C LEU A 201 13.16 -18.44 10.82
N GLY A 202 11.93 -18.41 11.33
CA GLY A 202 11.56 -19.04 12.60
C GLY A 202 11.89 -18.22 13.85
N ARG A 203 11.41 -18.69 15.01
CA ARG A 203 11.50 -17.98 16.31
C ARG A 203 12.94 -17.75 16.77
N ALA A 204 13.82 -18.74 16.58
CA ALA A 204 15.21 -18.64 17.01
C ALA A 204 15.95 -17.48 16.33
N MET A 205 15.72 -17.28 15.03
CA MET A 205 16.36 -16.21 14.25
C MET A 205 15.64 -14.86 14.37
N THR A 206 14.46 -14.80 14.99
CA THR A 206 13.67 -13.57 15.11
C THR A 206 14.42 -12.50 15.88
N ASN A 207 15.05 -12.87 17.01
CA ASN A 207 15.78 -11.93 17.87
C ASN A 207 17.16 -11.57 17.32
N VAL A 208 17.70 -12.40 16.42
CA VAL A 208 18.96 -12.15 15.72
C VAL A 208 18.74 -11.17 14.58
N LEU A 209 17.74 -11.44 13.74
CA LEU A 209 17.49 -10.65 12.54
C LEU A 209 16.66 -9.41 12.81
N LYS A 210 15.75 -9.44 13.80
CA LYS A 210 14.87 -8.35 14.20
C LYS A 210 14.14 -7.71 13.00
N LEU A 211 13.59 -8.54 12.13
CA LEU A 211 12.88 -8.10 10.92
C LEU A 211 11.51 -7.53 11.28
N ASN A 212 11.43 -6.25 11.63
CA ASN A 212 10.17 -5.50 11.67
C ASN A 212 9.89 -4.80 10.33
N LEU A 213 8.78 -4.09 10.23
CA LEU A 213 8.41 -3.30 9.06
C LEU A 213 9.52 -2.34 8.60
N VAL A 214 10.17 -1.64 9.54
CA VAL A 214 11.26 -0.69 9.25
C VAL A 214 12.42 -1.38 8.53
N LYS A 215 12.91 -2.48 9.12
CA LYS A 215 14.06 -3.20 8.56
C LYS A 215 13.71 -3.83 7.21
N LYS A 216 12.50 -4.38 7.06
CA LYS A 216 12.05 -4.95 5.79
C LYS A 216 12.02 -3.92 4.68
N ALA A 217 11.42 -2.75 4.92
CA ALA A 217 11.36 -1.66 3.93
C ALA A 217 12.78 -1.21 3.52
N ARG A 218 13.71 -1.08 4.47
CA ARG A 218 15.12 -0.72 4.18
C ARG A 218 15.87 -1.79 3.40
N VAL A 219 15.64 -3.07 3.71
CA VAL A 219 16.23 -4.17 2.94
C VAL A 219 15.73 -4.13 1.50
N LEU A 220 14.44 -3.92 1.27
CA LEU A 220 13.90 -3.81 -0.09
C LEU A 220 14.46 -2.57 -0.82
N LYS A 221 14.55 -1.41 -0.15
CA LYS A 221 15.19 -0.22 -0.74
C LYS A 221 16.64 -0.48 -1.14
N ALA A 222 17.41 -1.15 -0.29
CA ALA A 222 18.81 -1.48 -0.59
C ALA A 222 18.92 -2.44 -1.79
N ILE A 223 18.03 -3.43 -1.88
CA ILE A 223 17.95 -4.30 -3.06
C ILE A 223 17.66 -3.47 -4.31
N GLY A 224 16.69 -2.57 -4.28
CA GLY A 224 16.40 -1.67 -5.41
C GLY A 224 17.64 -0.88 -5.83
N HIS A 225 18.31 -0.24 -4.88
CA HIS A 225 19.54 0.53 -5.11
C HIS A 225 20.65 -0.31 -5.76
N ASP A 226 20.89 -1.53 -5.24
CA ASP A 226 21.91 -2.45 -5.78
C ASP A 226 21.64 -2.82 -7.25
N TYR A 227 20.37 -2.75 -7.69
CA TYR A 227 19.94 -3.00 -9.08
C TYR A 227 19.63 -1.72 -9.87
N GLY A 228 19.94 -0.54 -9.34
CA GLY A 228 19.82 0.74 -10.05
C GLY A 228 18.43 1.41 -9.97
N VAL A 229 17.61 1.05 -8.98
CA VAL A 229 16.25 1.56 -8.79
C VAL A 229 16.06 2.10 -7.37
N ASP A 230 16.19 3.41 -7.20
CA ASP A 230 16.17 4.05 -5.87
C ASP A 230 14.77 4.30 -5.33
N ASN A 231 13.78 4.46 -6.21
CA ASN A 231 12.39 4.68 -5.82
C ASN A 231 11.68 3.35 -5.61
N ILE A 232 11.27 3.08 -4.37
CA ILE A 232 10.46 1.92 -4.01
C ILE A 232 9.10 2.35 -3.46
N ILE A 233 8.04 1.73 -3.95
CA ILE A 233 6.67 1.97 -3.47
C ILE A 233 6.00 0.66 -3.07
N CYS A 234 5.13 0.74 -2.06
CA CYS A 234 4.24 -0.35 -1.69
C CYS A 234 2.92 -0.17 -2.44
N THR A 235 2.60 -1.05 -3.39
CA THR A 235 1.43 -0.89 -4.29
C THR A 235 0.17 -1.57 -3.79
N TYR A 236 0.27 -2.44 -2.79
CA TYR A 236 -0.89 -2.99 -2.11
C TYR A 236 -0.57 -3.40 -0.67
N LYS A 237 -1.39 -2.93 0.27
CA LYS A 237 -1.35 -3.38 1.66
C LYS A 237 -2.72 -3.25 2.33
N CYS A 238 -3.19 -4.30 3.00
CA CYS A 238 -4.35 -4.24 3.87
C CYS A 238 -4.19 -5.14 5.11
N TRP A 239 -5.16 -5.05 6.01
CA TRP A 239 -5.45 -6.06 7.03
C TRP A 239 -6.81 -6.68 6.73
N SER A 240 -6.86 -8.01 6.72
CA SER A 240 -8.10 -8.74 6.45
C SER A 240 -8.92 -8.92 7.71
N SER A 241 -10.21 -8.58 7.66
CA SER A 241 -11.11 -8.82 8.80
C SER A 241 -11.22 -10.31 9.10
N LYS A 242 -11.12 -11.16 8.07
CA LYS A 242 -11.08 -12.62 8.21
C LYS A 242 -9.95 -13.09 9.12
N ARG A 243 -8.74 -12.51 9.00
CA ARG A 243 -7.60 -12.90 9.83
C ARG A 243 -7.68 -12.28 11.21
N LEU A 244 -8.08 -11.02 11.30
CA LEU A 244 -8.23 -10.33 12.59
C LEU A 244 -9.28 -11.00 13.49
N ARG A 245 -10.39 -11.51 12.93
CA ARG A 245 -11.40 -12.30 13.65
C ARG A 245 -10.87 -13.53 14.39
N ARG A 246 -9.68 -14.02 14.03
CA ARG A 246 -9.03 -15.14 14.74
C ARG A 246 -8.39 -14.72 16.06
N TRP A 247 -8.15 -13.43 16.26
CA TRP A 247 -7.34 -12.88 17.35
C TRP A 247 -8.09 -11.85 18.20
N THR A 248 -9.10 -11.20 17.62
CA THR A 248 -9.90 -10.18 18.31
C THR A 248 -11.39 -10.34 18.01
N VAL A 249 -12.20 -9.97 19.00
CA VAL A 249 -13.66 -9.83 18.86
C VAL A 249 -14.06 -8.53 18.16
N ALA A 250 -13.14 -7.56 18.06
CA ALA A 250 -13.35 -6.26 17.42
C ALA A 250 -12.40 -6.08 16.21
N PRO A 251 -12.58 -6.86 15.13
CA PRO A 251 -11.68 -6.84 13.97
C PRO A 251 -11.66 -5.50 13.22
N GLU A 252 -12.77 -4.79 13.11
CA GLU A 252 -12.80 -3.49 12.42
C GLU A 252 -12.03 -2.42 13.21
N ARG A 253 -12.20 -2.38 14.54
CA ARG A 253 -11.38 -1.50 15.41
C ARG A 253 -9.90 -1.83 15.30
N LYS A 254 -9.53 -3.12 15.22
CA LYS A 254 -8.10 -3.47 15.03
C LYS A 254 -7.58 -3.18 13.63
N LYS A 255 -8.44 -3.18 12.61
CA LYS A 255 -8.05 -2.79 11.27
C LYS A 255 -7.64 -1.32 11.21
N LEU A 256 -8.42 -0.41 11.82
CA LEU A 256 -8.07 1.01 11.84
C LEU A 256 -6.79 1.27 12.65
N ASP A 257 -6.63 0.58 13.78
CA ASP A 257 -5.46 0.70 14.67
C ASP A 257 -4.18 0.30 13.93
N TYR A 258 -4.17 -0.87 13.30
CA TYR A 258 -3.02 -1.34 12.53
C TYR A 258 -2.79 -0.58 11.21
N LEU A 259 -3.84 0.01 10.63
CA LEU A 259 -3.72 0.94 9.50
C LEU A 259 -2.88 2.14 9.88
N ILE A 260 -3.24 2.86 10.95
CA ILE A 260 -2.52 4.06 11.39
C ILE A 260 -1.09 3.70 11.75
N ARG A 261 -0.90 2.68 12.60
CA ARG A 261 0.44 2.25 13.04
C ARG A 261 1.34 1.87 11.86
N TYR A 262 0.81 1.14 10.87
CA TYR A 262 1.57 0.79 9.66
C TYR A 262 1.99 2.03 8.90
N LEU A 263 1.07 2.96 8.65
CA LEU A 263 1.35 4.16 7.86
C LEU A 263 2.34 5.08 8.54
N VAL A 264 2.20 5.31 9.85
CA VAL A 264 3.15 6.10 10.65
C VAL A 264 4.54 5.47 10.57
N ILE A 265 4.66 4.16 10.81
CA ILE A 265 5.95 3.46 10.75
C ILE A 265 6.52 3.51 9.32
N ALA A 266 5.70 3.24 8.31
CA ALA A 266 6.10 3.20 6.90
C ALA A 266 6.62 4.56 6.42
N ALA A 267 5.87 5.63 6.67
CA ALA A 267 6.20 7.00 6.29
C ALA A 267 7.50 7.47 6.95
N THR A 268 7.71 7.10 8.21
CA THR A 268 8.90 7.51 8.96
C THR A 268 10.12 6.62 8.69
N THR A 269 10.01 5.55 7.91
CA THR A 269 11.18 4.71 7.57
C THR A 269 12.23 5.43 6.72
N GLY A 270 11.81 6.42 5.91
CA GLY A 270 12.58 7.01 4.82
C GLY A 270 12.91 6.02 3.68
N ALA A 271 12.29 4.83 3.69
CA ALA A 271 12.56 3.77 2.74
C ALA A 271 11.55 3.73 1.59
N LEU A 272 10.26 3.86 1.89
CA LEU A 272 9.20 3.82 0.87
C LEU A 272 8.87 5.25 0.41
N GLY A 273 8.72 5.45 -0.90
CA GLY A 273 8.23 6.70 -1.47
C GLY A 273 6.70 6.80 -1.49
N LYS A 274 5.99 5.67 -1.36
CA LYS A 274 4.52 5.63 -1.36
C LYS A 274 3.98 4.35 -0.76
N VAL A 275 2.76 4.41 -0.22
CA VAL A 275 1.96 3.25 0.18
C VAL A 275 0.56 3.38 -0.38
N TYR A 276 0.17 2.42 -1.22
CA TYR A 276 -1.19 2.21 -1.65
C TYR A 276 -1.90 1.23 -0.71
N TRP A 277 -2.88 1.73 0.03
CA TRP A 277 -3.72 0.87 0.84
C TRP A 277 -4.63 -0.01 -0.04
N GLY A 278 -4.92 -1.22 0.43
CA GLY A 278 -5.81 -2.18 -0.22
C GLY A 278 -7.24 -1.64 -0.33
N PRO A 279 -8.14 -2.41 -0.94
CA PRO A 279 -9.25 -1.89 -1.74
C PRO A 279 -10.04 -0.80 -1.02
N LEU A 280 -10.39 0.27 -1.73
CA LEU A 280 -11.30 1.28 -1.20
C LEU A 280 -12.63 0.61 -0.78
N ILE A 281 -13.22 -0.20 -1.67
CA ILE A 281 -14.55 -0.81 -1.51
C ILE A 281 -14.47 -2.33 -1.56
N CYS A 282 -14.54 -3.02 -0.42
CA CYS A 282 -14.55 -4.50 -0.39
C CYS A 282 -15.01 -5.00 0.97
N SER A 283 -15.97 -5.94 1.01
CA SER A 283 -16.47 -6.51 2.26
C SER A 283 -15.41 -7.19 3.15
N ARG A 284 -14.33 -7.75 2.59
CA ARG A 284 -13.31 -8.43 3.39
C ARG A 284 -12.27 -7.47 3.97
N ASP A 285 -11.75 -6.60 3.13
CA ASP A 285 -10.50 -5.90 3.37
C ASP A 285 -10.63 -4.38 3.28
N GLY A 286 -11.70 -3.87 2.67
CA GLY A 286 -11.79 -2.47 2.29
C GLY A 286 -12.14 -1.52 3.42
N LEU A 287 -11.93 -0.24 3.12
CA LEU A 287 -12.32 0.90 3.96
C LEU A 287 -13.84 1.13 3.92
N ILE A 288 -14.46 0.73 2.82
CA ILE A 288 -15.91 0.72 2.63
C ILE A 288 -16.32 -0.74 2.41
N ASN A 289 -17.30 -1.19 3.17
CA ASN A 289 -17.93 -2.50 2.98
C ASN A 289 -18.84 -2.42 1.76
N ASP A 290 -18.78 -3.39 0.85
CA ASP A 290 -19.70 -3.46 -0.29
C ASP A 290 -20.89 -4.40 -0.06
N GLY A 291 -21.02 -5.01 1.13
CA GLY A 291 -22.10 -5.96 1.41
C GLY A 291 -21.96 -7.32 0.69
N SER A 292 -20.99 -7.47 -0.21
CA SER A 292 -20.82 -8.69 -0.99
C SER A 292 -20.40 -9.89 -0.13
N THR A 293 -20.92 -11.07 -0.46
CA THR A 293 -20.49 -12.33 0.16
C THR A 293 -19.40 -13.03 -0.66
N GLY A 294 -18.61 -13.87 0.01
CA GLY A 294 -17.52 -14.62 -0.62
C GLY A 294 -16.28 -13.78 -0.94
N TYR A 295 -15.31 -14.40 -1.61
CA TYR A 295 -14.05 -13.78 -2.01
C TYR A 295 -13.86 -13.97 -3.51
N PRO A 296 -13.27 -13.01 -4.26
CA PRO A 296 -12.98 -13.17 -5.67
C PRO A 296 -12.10 -14.41 -5.93
N VAL A 297 -12.23 -14.93 -7.14
CA VAL A 297 -11.48 -16.11 -7.61
C VAL A 297 -9.98 -15.79 -7.68
N ILE A 298 -9.65 -14.61 -8.21
CA ILE A 298 -8.29 -14.03 -8.19
C ILE A 298 -8.23 -13.05 -7.02
N ASP A 299 -7.14 -13.09 -6.25
CA ASP A 299 -6.99 -12.24 -5.08
C ASP A 299 -6.87 -10.75 -5.50
N ASN A 300 -7.54 -9.85 -4.76
CA ASN A 300 -7.50 -8.41 -5.04
C ASN A 300 -6.09 -7.81 -5.02
N VAL A 301 -5.15 -8.44 -4.30
CA VAL A 301 -3.73 -8.04 -4.34
C VAL A 301 -3.14 -8.16 -5.75
N THR A 302 -3.59 -9.15 -6.52
CA THR A 302 -3.12 -9.42 -7.88
C THR A 302 -3.96 -8.69 -8.91
N PHE A 303 -5.29 -8.80 -8.81
CA PHE A 303 -6.20 -8.18 -9.76
C PHE A 303 -7.50 -7.82 -9.08
N TYR A 304 -7.60 -6.58 -8.60
CA TYR A 304 -8.81 -6.02 -8.03
C TYR A 304 -9.81 -5.68 -9.16
N LYS A 305 -10.45 -6.73 -9.68
CA LYS A 305 -11.23 -6.70 -10.92
C LYS A 305 -12.45 -5.78 -10.87
N GLN A 306 -13.23 -5.87 -9.80
CA GLN A 306 -14.51 -5.19 -9.69
C GLN A 306 -15.01 -5.13 -8.24
N ILE A 307 -15.84 -4.14 -7.96
CA ILE A 307 -16.73 -4.10 -6.80
C ILE A 307 -17.90 -5.05 -7.07
N ARG A 308 -18.32 -5.82 -6.06
CA ARG A 308 -19.26 -6.93 -6.26
C ARG A 308 -20.64 -6.70 -5.66
N GLY A 309 -20.76 -5.81 -4.68
CA GLY A 309 -22.04 -5.45 -4.12
C GLY A 309 -22.61 -4.17 -4.69
N ASP A 310 -23.81 -3.84 -4.22
CA ASP A 310 -24.60 -2.73 -4.73
C ASP A 310 -24.37 -1.46 -3.92
N LEU A 311 -24.51 -0.31 -4.57
CA LEU A 311 -24.27 1.00 -3.95
C LEU A 311 -25.12 1.22 -2.69
N SER A 312 -26.34 0.66 -2.63
CA SER A 312 -27.22 0.77 -1.46
C SER A 312 -26.73 0.03 -0.22
N ASP A 313 -25.82 -0.94 -0.39
CA ASP A 313 -25.27 -1.75 0.69
C ASP A 313 -23.92 -1.20 1.19
N PHE A 314 -23.46 -0.08 0.62
CA PHE A 314 -22.16 0.47 0.97
C PHE A 314 -22.18 1.05 2.38
N GLU A 315 -21.23 0.59 3.19
CA GLU A 315 -21.05 1.04 4.57
C GLU A 315 -19.61 1.52 4.77
N ILE A 316 -19.46 2.83 4.99
CA ILE A 316 -18.17 3.46 5.28
C ILE A 316 -17.73 3.05 6.70
N ARG A 317 -16.52 2.52 6.83
CA ARG A 317 -16.02 2.00 8.12
C ARG A 317 -15.19 3.04 8.85
N GLU A 318 -15.01 2.85 10.15
CA GLU A 318 -14.10 3.69 10.97
C GLU A 318 -12.69 3.81 10.38
N ALA A 319 -12.18 2.75 9.74
CA ALA A 319 -10.88 2.76 9.09
C ALA A 319 -10.76 3.78 7.93
N PHE A 320 -11.89 4.15 7.29
CA PHE A 320 -11.94 5.20 6.28
C PHE A 320 -11.62 6.57 6.89
N TYR A 321 -12.33 6.93 7.96
CA TYR A 321 -12.12 8.21 8.65
C TYR A 321 -10.75 8.29 9.32
N ALA A 322 -10.29 7.19 9.92
CA ALA A 322 -8.93 7.07 10.42
C ALA A 322 -7.87 7.33 9.33
N TYR A 323 -8.13 6.84 8.11
CA TYR A 323 -7.23 7.06 6.99
C TYR A 323 -7.26 8.52 6.50
N ALA A 324 -8.45 9.12 6.38
CA ALA A 324 -8.59 10.55 6.06
C ALA A 324 -7.83 11.43 7.06
N ASN A 325 -8.00 11.15 8.36
CA ASN A 325 -7.39 11.91 9.43
C ASN A 325 -5.85 11.82 9.38
N ILE A 326 -5.29 10.60 9.22
CA ILE A 326 -3.84 10.45 9.18
C ILE A 326 -3.21 11.08 7.94
N ILE A 327 -3.90 11.05 6.78
CA ILE A 327 -3.47 11.78 5.58
C ILE A 327 -3.40 13.27 5.86
N LYS A 328 -4.48 13.85 6.41
CA LYS A 328 -4.55 15.27 6.75
C LYS A 328 -3.42 15.70 7.69
N LEU A 329 -3.14 14.88 8.70
CA LEU A 329 -2.18 15.18 9.77
C LEU A 329 -0.72 15.00 9.33
N LEU A 330 -0.42 13.99 8.51
CA LEU A 330 0.96 13.64 8.17
C LEU A 330 1.42 14.15 6.80
N SER A 331 0.54 14.44 5.85
CA SER A 331 0.98 14.94 4.54
C SER A 331 1.75 16.25 4.67
N GLY A 332 3.02 16.23 4.27
CA GLY A 332 3.96 17.35 4.37
C GLY A 332 4.56 17.55 5.77
N ALA A 333 4.31 16.66 6.73
CA ALA A 333 4.84 16.76 8.09
C ALA A 333 6.26 16.19 8.19
N THR A 334 7.09 16.79 9.03
CA THR A 334 8.47 16.34 9.27
C THR A 334 8.58 15.62 10.60
N CYS A 335 9.00 14.35 10.58
CA CYS A 335 9.22 13.56 11.80
C CYS A 335 10.51 14.05 12.50
N THR A 336 10.38 14.73 13.63
CA THR A 336 11.50 15.26 14.43
C THR A 336 11.96 14.29 15.53
N GLN A 337 11.09 13.37 15.94
CA GLN A 337 11.44 12.30 16.88
C GLN A 337 10.71 11.01 16.52
N ALA A 338 11.39 9.86 16.64
CA ALA A 338 10.78 8.55 16.49
C ALA A 338 11.35 7.54 17.49
N VAL A 339 10.51 7.09 18.42
CA VAL A 339 10.74 5.96 19.31
C VAL A 339 9.86 4.82 18.81
N ASN A 340 10.48 3.73 18.35
CA ASN A 340 9.75 2.57 17.83
C ASN A 340 10.23 1.29 18.51
N ALA A 341 9.26 0.58 19.12
CA ALA A 341 9.40 -0.74 19.71
C ALA A 341 10.35 -0.80 20.93
N ASP A 342 10.49 0.31 21.69
CA ASP A 342 11.19 0.26 22.97
C ASP A 342 10.24 -0.33 24.02
N LYS A 343 10.44 -1.61 24.36
CA LYS A 343 9.64 -2.36 25.35
C LYS A 343 8.11 -2.34 25.08
N GLY A 344 7.71 -2.23 23.82
CA GLY A 344 6.30 -2.17 23.42
C GLY A 344 5.68 -0.78 23.44
N PHE A 345 6.48 0.29 23.54
CA PHE A 345 6.04 1.67 23.41
C PHE A 345 6.54 2.31 22.12
N HIS A 346 5.70 3.16 21.54
CA HIS A 346 5.91 3.85 20.28
C HIS A 346 5.51 5.32 20.43
N HIS A 347 6.38 6.23 20.05
CA HIS A 347 6.14 7.66 20.14
C HIS A 347 6.86 8.42 19.04
N PHE A 348 6.09 9.22 18.32
CA PHE A 348 6.54 10.00 17.19
C PHE A 348 6.15 11.46 17.39
N ILE A 349 7.06 12.36 17.04
CA ILE A 349 6.80 13.80 17.03
C ILE A 349 6.99 14.28 15.61
N PHE A 350 6.00 15.03 15.12
CA PHE A 350 6.01 15.64 13.81
C PHE A 350 5.82 17.14 13.91
N ASP A 351 6.62 17.90 13.19
CA ASP A 351 6.31 19.28 12.88
C ASP A 351 5.35 19.29 11.68
N THR A 352 4.14 19.77 11.90
CA THR A 352 3.09 19.82 10.87
C THR A 352 3.24 21.07 9.99
N LYS A 353 2.64 21.05 8.80
CA LYS A 353 2.58 22.21 7.89
C LYS A 353 1.92 23.46 8.51
N GLU A 354 1.11 23.28 9.54
CA GLU A 354 0.45 24.36 10.29
C GLU A 354 1.35 24.98 11.38
N GLY A 355 2.60 24.51 11.52
CA GLY A 355 3.52 24.98 12.56
C GLY A 355 3.19 24.45 13.97
N LYS A 356 2.33 23.43 14.07
CA LYS A 356 2.02 22.71 15.32
C LYS A 356 2.88 21.46 15.45
N GLN A 357 3.16 21.05 16.68
CA GLN A 357 3.71 19.73 16.97
C GLN A 357 2.58 18.70 17.12
N LEU A 358 2.64 17.65 16.32
CA LEU A 358 1.78 16.49 16.42
C LEU A 358 2.55 15.36 17.10
N HIS A 359 2.02 14.89 18.22
CA HIS A 359 2.52 13.72 18.92
C HIS A 359 1.63 12.52 18.65
N ILE A 360 2.20 11.44 18.14
CA ILE A 360 1.50 10.16 17.92
C ILE A 360 2.15 9.13 18.82
N ALA A 361 1.37 8.57 19.75
CA ALA A 361 1.86 7.56 20.68
C ALA A 361 0.92 6.37 20.76
N TRP A 362 1.48 5.18 20.92
CA TRP A 362 0.73 3.97 21.24
C TRP A 362 1.63 2.96 21.96
N THR A 363 0.98 1.96 22.54
CA THR A 363 1.66 0.75 23.00
C THR A 363 1.28 -0.44 22.12
N THR A 364 2.06 -1.50 22.20
CA THR A 364 1.62 -2.83 21.74
C THR A 364 0.29 -3.19 22.40
N ASP A 365 -0.43 -4.12 21.78
CA ASP A 365 -1.75 -4.53 22.24
C ASP A 365 -1.75 -4.89 23.74
N ARG A 366 -2.72 -4.33 24.47
CA ARG A 366 -2.91 -4.46 25.94
C ARG A 366 -1.84 -3.78 26.79
N GLY A 367 -0.90 -3.05 26.18
CA GLY A 367 0.00 -2.18 26.91
C GLY A 367 -0.70 -0.91 27.41
N CYS A 368 -0.10 -0.29 28.42
CA CYS A 368 -0.49 1.01 28.93
C CYS A 368 0.77 1.82 29.31
N ILE A 369 0.65 3.13 29.30
CA ILE A 369 1.65 4.06 29.82
C ILE A 369 0.94 5.27 30.41
N ASN A 370 1.46 5.80 31.52
CA ASN A 370 0.96 7.05 32.08
C ASN A 370 1.53 8.23 31.25
N ALA A 371 0.66 9.14 30.82
CA ALA A 371 1.04 10.32 30.04
C ALA A 371 2.00 11.25 30.79
N ASP A 372 1.94 11.30 32.12
CA ASP A 372 2.86 12.10 32.96
C ASP A 372 4.32 11.63 32.88
N LEU A 373 4.57 10.42 32.37
CA LEU A 373 5.93 9.93 32.10
C LEU A 373 6.51 10.52 30.80
N LEU A 374 5.67 11.10 29.94
CA LEU A 374 6.02 11.59 28.62
C LEU A 374 5.92 13.12 28.53
N TYR A 375 4.99 13.70 29.27
CA TYR A 375 4.61 15.10 29.16
C TYR A 375 4.61 15.78 30.53
N THR A 376 5.00 17.04 30.55
CA THR A 376 4.81 17.88 31.73
C THR A 376 3.32 18.22 31.89
N LYS A 377 2.91 18.54 33.11
CA LYS A 377 1.52 18.96 33.40
C LYS A 377 1.07 20.12 32.52
N ALA A 378 1.93 21.13 32.32
CA ALA A 378 1.63 22.28 31.46
C ALA A 378 1.41 21.87 30.00
N GLN A 379 2.15 20.89 29.48
CA GLN A 379 1.93 20.37 28.13
C GLN A 379 0.60 19.63 28.02
N LEU A 380 0.23 18.83 29.02
CA LEU A 380 -1.06 18.12 29.05
C LEU A 380 -2.24 19.10 29.14
N GLU A 381 -2.12 20.15 29.95
CA GLU A 381 -3.14 21.20 30.10
C GLU A 381 -3.30 22.07 28.83
N GLN A 382 -2.27 22.16 27.97
CA GLN A 382 -2.28 22.98 26.76
C GLN A 382 -2.49 22.18 25.47
N CYS A 383 -2.42 20.85 25.54
CA CYS A 383 -2.58 20.00 24.36
C CYS A 383 -4.05 19.72 24.06
N GLN A 384 -4.32 19.38 22.80
CA GLN A 384 -5.58 18.78 22.38
C GLN A 384 -5.31 17.31 22.10
N VAL A 385 -6.00 16.42 22.82
CA VAL A 385 -5.93 14.99 22.56
C VAL A 385 -7.04 14.62 21.60
N ILE A 386 -6.68 13.92 20.52
CA ILE A 386 -7.62 13.36 19.55
C ILE A 386 -7.40 11.87 19.41
N ASP A 387 -8.47 11.15 19.10
CA ASP A 387 -8.39 9.74 18.77
C ASP A 387 -7.99 9.51 17.29
N ALA A 388 -7.92 8.24 16.89
CA ALA A 388 -7.61 7.84 15.53
C ALA A 388 -8.53 8.45 14.46
N LEU A 389 -9.81 8.67 14.79
CA LEU A 389 -10.83 9.20 13.90
C LEU A 389 -10.77 10.73 13.82
N GLY A 390 -10.01 11.38 14.71
CA GLY A 390 -9.89 12.83 14.81
C GLY A 390 -10.84 13.45 15.82
N GLU A 391 -11.56 12.62 16.60
CA GLU A 391 -12.48 13.09 17.63
C GLU A 391 -11.71 13.54 18.86
N VAL A 392 -12.11 14.67 19.45
CA VAL A 392 -11.49 15.20 20.66
C VAL A 392 -11.82 14.33 21.86
N ILE A 393 -10.80 13.95 22.62
CA ILE A 393 -10.97 13.21 23.87
C ILE A 393 -11.03 14.23 25.01
N GLU A 394 -12.23 14.46 25.56
CA GLU A 394 -12.49 15.43 26.64
C GLU A 394 -12.24 14.88 28.05
N GLU A 395 -12.08 13.56 28.19
CA GLU A 395 -11.74 12.97 29.49
C GLU A 395 -10.37 13.51 29.95
N GLU A 396 -10.27 13.92 31.23
CA GLU A 396 -8.97 14.01 31.88
C GLU A 396 -8.23 12.72 31.55
N ILE A 397 -6.98 12.80 31.11
CA ILE A 397 -6.17 11.65 30.70
C ILE A 397 -6.00 10.76 31.94
N LEU A 398 -7.00 9.94 32.21
CA LEU A 398 -7.12 9.07 33.36
C LEU A 398 -6.30 7.86 33.00
N SER A 399 -5.18 7.70 33.71
CA SER A 399 -4.27 6.58 33.67
C SER A 399 -4.92 5.27 33.19
N PHE A 400 -4.37 4.65 32.14
CA PHE A 400 -4.64 3.26 31.86
C PHE A 400 -3.91 2.39 32.92
N THR A 401 -4.63 1.90 33.92
CA THR A 401 -4.13 0.85 34.84
C THR A 401 -4.05 -0.50 34.17
#